data_AF-A0A928ND51-F1
#
_entry.id   AF-A0A928ND51-F1
#
_cell.length_a   1.000
_cell.length_b   1.000
_cell.length_c   1.000
_cell.angle_alpha   90.00
_cell.angle_beta   90.00
_cell.angle_gamma   90.00
#
_symmetry.space_group_name_H-M   'P 1'
#
loop_
_entity.id
_entity.type
_entity.pdbx_description
1 polymer ?
#
loop_
_entity_poly.entity_id
_entity_poly.type
_entity_poly.pdbx_seq_one_letter_code
_entity_poly.pdbx_strand_id
1 'polypeptide(L)'
;MGMMSNQSGEFITDRDGVLITFKPAVKKISFSKPLRKKIKTLVIPKGVISIAQELFQGYEIGCLKLPRSLKAIPKEAFANTVIGEIDFSKFQNGKEIFEKNRVQNHLFSDELFLHRTAFLNSTIKKVVIPDGFFYHKQLYECMLYSIGEAFQSIYNFHEKLTMIENESGIFWFDALGILHDYQLFYSDEESNSNPHTIRNLIIPEGVTVIQEECFRGITVCETLHLPSSLKVLGSGHGCAFSDCVLPDVIIADSLQLGHYSFGSSVIRSLCIKNGFCASLRQLKDAKIKKLYLRTNQGEKPEIHIDSKYIEEMEWFCKD
;
A
#
# COMPACT_ATOMS: atom_id res chain seq x y z
N MET A 1 27.06 -13.68 0.54
CA MET A 1 26.18 -14.40 -0.40
C MET A 1 25.71 -15.65 0.29
N GLY A 2 24.40 -15.84 0.39
CA GLY A 2 23.80 -17.06 0.95
C GLY A 2 23.29 -17.96 -0.17
N MET A 3 23.67 -19.25 -0.15
CA MET A 3 23.17 -20.24 -1.11
C MET A 3 22.01 -21.01 -0.48
N MET A 4 20.93 -21.15 -1.22
CA MET A 4 19.72 -21.89 -0.82
C MET A 4 19.31 -22.81 -1.97
N SER A 5 18.68 -23.94 -1.66
CA SER A 5 18.15 -24.84 -2.69
C SER A 5 16.82 -25.41 -2.27
N ASN A 6 15.90 -25.56 -3.22
CA ASN A 6 14.64 -26.26 -3.02
C ASN A 6 14.21 -26.99 -4.31
N GLN A 7 12.99 -27.53 -4.36
CA GLN A 7 12.48 -28.25 -5.52
C GLN A 7 12.47 -27.44 -6.84
N SER A 8 12.56 -26.11 -6.78
CA SER A 8 12.57 -25.23 -7.96
C SER A 8 13.99 -25.03 -8.51
N GLY A 9 15.04 -25.20 -7.70
CA GLY A 9 16.42 -24.95 -8.12
C GLY A 9 17.34 -24.47 -7.01
N GLU A 10 18.51 -23.98 -7.42
CA GLU A 10 19.47 -23.29 -6.56
C GLU A 10 19.26 -21.77 -6.65
N PHE A 11 19.37 -21.11 -5.51
CA PHE A 11 19.13 -19.69 -5.32
C PHE A 11 20.34 -19.09 -4.62
N ILE A 12 20.78 -17.93 -5.09
CA ILE A 12 21.89 -17.20 -4.46
C ILE A 12 21.37 -15.82 -4.09
N THR A 13 21.56 -15.48 -2.83
CA THR A 13 21.31 -14.14 -2.28
C THR A 13 22.61 -13.40 -2.06
N ASP A 14 22.57 -12.07 -2.07
CA ASP A 14 23.68 -11.23 -1.63
C ASP A 14 23.82 -11.23 -0.09
N ARG A 15 24.39 -10.18 0.52
CA ARG A 15 24.50 -10.06 1.98
C ARG A 15 23.24 -9.48 2.62
N ASP A 16 22.39 -8.82 1.84
CA ASP A 16 21.18 -8.13 2.27
C ASP A 16 19.92 -8.97 2.02
N GLY A 17 20.09 -10.22 1.59
CA GLY A 17 18.99 -11.15 1.32
C GLY A 17 18.29 -10.91 0.00
N VAL A 18 18.86 -10.10 -0.91
CA VAL A 18 18.35 -9.92 -2.27
C VAL A 18 18.69 -11.16 -3.08
N LEU A 19 17.67 -11.80 -3.67
CA LEU A 19 17.85 -12.91 -4.57
C LEU A 19 18.41 -12.41 -5.91
N ILE A 20 19.66 -12.75 -6.20
CA ILE A 20 20.42 -12.25 -7.36
C ILE A 20 20.68 -13.32 -8.41
N THR A 21 20.52 -14.60 -8.07
CA THR A 21 20.72 -15.69 -9.04
C THR A 21 19.76 -16.82 -8.75
N PHE A 22 19.21 -17.37 -9.83
CA PHE A 22 18.39 -18.57 -9.80
C PHE A 22 18.86 -19.53 -10.89
N LYS A 23 19.21 -20.76 -10.49
CA LYS A 23 19.50 -21.88 -11.39
C LYS A 23 18.37 -22.90 -11.26
N PRO A 24 17.53 -23.10 -12.29
CA PRO A 24 16.42 -24.03 -12.20
C PRO A 24 16.91 -25.46 -11.96
N ALA A 25 16.13 -26.24 -11.22
CA ALA A 25 16.32 -27.69 -11.09
C ALA A 25 15.96 -28.36 -12.43
N VAL A 26 16.88 -28.32 -13.40
CA VAL A 26 16.63 -28.87 -14.74
C VAL A 26 16.79 -30.39 -14.71
N LYS A 27 15.73 -31.15 -15.02
CA LYS A 27 15.91 -32.46 -15.65
C LYS A 27 16.18 -32.18 -17.13
N LYS A 28 17.33 -32.62 -17.65
CA LYS A 28 17.74 -32.45 -19.07
C LYS A 28 16.53 -32.55 -20.01
N ILE A 29 16.20 -31.46 -20.70
CA ILE A 29 15.33 -31.49 -21.88
C ILE A 29 16.05 -30.65 -22.94
N SER A 30 16.50 -31.32 -24.01
CA SER A 30 16.94 -30.69 -25.26
C SER A 30 15.73 -30.09 -25.97
N PHE A 31 15.85 -28.93 -26.63
CA PHE A 31 15.30 -28.63 -27.99
C PHE A 31 15.51 -27.16 -28.41
N SER A 32 15.40 -26.94 -29.72
CA SER A 32 15.88 -25.88 -30.61
C SER A 32 14.97 -24.65 -30.81
N LYS A 33 14.21 -24.22 -29.80
CA LYS A 33 13.44 -22.95 -29.83
C LYS A 33 14.04 -21.94 -28.84
N PRO A 34 13.83 -20.62 -29.00
CA PRO A 34 14.31 -19.64 -28.03
C PRO A 34 13.83 -20.04 -26.63
N LEU A 35 14.79 -20.27 -25.73
CA LEU A 35 14.59 -20.86 -24.42
C LEU A 35 13.73 -19.96 -23.53
N ARG A 36 12.40 -20.11 -23.61
CA ARG A 36 11.56 -19.77 -22.46
C ARG A 36 11.78 -20.86 -21.42
N LYS A 37 12.50 -20.52 -20.35
CA LYS A 37 12.80 -21.44 -19.25
C LYS A 37 11.48 -21.73 -18.52
N LYS A 38 10.92 -22.92 -18.76
CA LYS A 38 9.65 -23.35 -18.13
C LYS A 38 9.90 -23.91 -16.74
N ILE A 39 9.12 -23.45 -15.77
CA ILE A 39 9.10 -23.93 -14.39
C ILE A 39 7.65 -24.28 -14.03
N LYS A 40 7.38 -25.53 -13.65
CA LYS A 40 6.02 -25.92 -13.21
C LYS A 40 5.61 -25.19 -11.93
N THR A 41 6.50 -25.13 -10.95
CA THR A 41 6.27 -24.43 -9.68
C THR A 41 7.56 -23.78 -9.23
N LEU A 42 7.55 -22.45 -9.08
CA LEU A 42 8.65 -21.67 -8.52
C LEU A 42 8.30 -21.32 -7.08
N VAL A 43 9.09 -21.84 -6.13
CA VAL A 43 8.99 -21.50 -4.71
C VAL A 43 10.18 -20.62 -4.36
N ILE A 44 9.92 -19.35 -4.05
CA ILE A 44 10.98 -18.47 -3.55
C ILE A 44 11.30 -18.88 -2.11
N PRO A 45 12.58 -19.14 -1.75
CA PRO A 45 12.94 -19.64 -0.42
C PRO A 45 12.59 -18.69 0.74
N LYS A 46 12.25 -19.26 1.90
CA LYS A 46 12.13 -18.49 3.16
C LYS A 46 13.47 -17.80 3.46
N GLY A 47 13.41 -16.53 3.87
CA GLY A 47 14.59 -15.72 4.18
C GLY A 47 15.02 -14.80 3.03
N VAL A 48 14.50 -15.00 1.80
CA VAL A 48 14.64 -14.01 0.72
C VAL A 48 13.86 -12.75 1.11
N ILE A 49 14.53 -11.60 1.03
CA ILE A 49 14.00 -10.28 1.39
C ILE A 49 13.57 -9.49 0.15
N SER A 50 14.30 -9.59 -0.96
CA SER A 50 13.92 -8.97 -2.22
C SER A 50 14.34 -9.84 -3.40
N ILE A 51 13.80 -9.57 -4.59
CA ILE A 51 14.18 -10.22 -5.84
C ILE A 51 14.96 -9.19 -6.67
N ALA A 52 16.06 -9.57 -7.31
CA ALA A 52 16.78 -8.65 -8.19
C ALA A 52 15.94 -8.25 -9.41
N GLN A 53 16.19 -7.05 -9.92
CA GLN A 53 15.59 -6.56 -11.16
C GLN A 53 15.80 -7.58 -12.30
N GLU A 54 14.74 -7.80 -13.09
CA GLU A 54 14.73 -8.69 -14.27
C GLU A 54 15.08 -10.17 -14.02
N LEU A 55 15.23 -10.62 -12.77
CA LEU A 55 15.76 -11.96 -12.47
C LEU A 55 14.96 -13.10 -13.13
N PHE A 56 13.64 -12.97 -13.19
CA PHE A 56 12.75 -13.96 -13.78
C PHE A 56 12.11 -13.48 -15.08
N GLN A 57 12.72 -12.50 -15.76
CA GLN A 57 12.22 -11.97 -17.02
C GLN A 57 12.13 -13.10 -18.08
N GLY A 58 11.00 -13.19 -18.79
CA GLY A 58 10.81 -14.14 -19.89
C GLY A 58 10.57 -15.59 -19.49
N TYR A 59 10.41 -15.90 -18.19
CA TYR A 59 10.13 -17.26 -17.72
C TYR A 59 8.67 -17.68 -18.00
N GLU A 60 8.43 -18.99 -18.06
CA GLU A 60 7.06 -19.54 -18.00
C GLU A 60 6.89 -20.32 -16.69
N ILE A 61 6.13 -19.76 -15.75
CA ILE A 61 5.95 -20.26 -14.39
C ILE A 61 4.51 -20.76 -14.23
N GLY A 62 4.32 -22.04 -13.95
CA GLY A 62 2.98 -22.58 -13.71
C GLY A 62 2.34 -22.02 -12.42
N CYS A 63 3.08 -22.04 -11.31
CA CYS A 63 2.66 -21.53 -10.01
C CYS A 63 3.84 -20.86 -9.30
N LEU A 64 3.68 -19.60 -8.90
CA LEU A 64 4.66 -18.81 -8.16
C LEU A 64 4.24 -18.71 -6.69
N LYS A 65 5.07 -19.24 -5.79
CA LYS A 65 4.87 -19.18 -4.34
C LYS A 65 5.89 -18.24 -3.71
N LEU A 66 5.38 -17.24 -3.02
CA LEU A 66 6.16 -16.19 -2.37
C LEU A 66 6.26 -16.43 -0.85
N PRO A 67 7.44 -16.22 -0.23
CA PRO A 67 7.61 -16.39 1.20
C PRO A 67 7.20 -15.11 1.95
N ARG A 68 6.72 -15.27 3.20
CA ARG A 68 6.39 -14.16 4.10
C ARG A 68 7.56 -13.21 4.38
N SER A 69 8.81 -13.66 4.19
CA SER A 69 10.00 -12.82 4.38
C SER A 69 10.22 -11.81 3.25
N LEU A 70 9.57 -11.98 2.10
CA LEU A 70 9.76 -11.12 0.93
C LEU A 70 9.15 -9.75 1.21
N LYS A 71 9.97 -8.70 1.10
CA LYS A 71 9.59 -7.31 1.32
C LYS A 71 9.53 -6.50 0.02
N ALA A 72 10.14 -6.96 -1.07
CA ALA A 72 10.09 -6.22 -2.33
C ALA A 72 10.17 -7.10 -3.58
N ILE A 73 9.30 -6.79 -4.55
CA ILE A 73 9.41 -7.20 -5.96
C ILE A 73 9.65 -5.92 -6.78
N PRO A 74 10.91 -5.64 -7.16
CA PRO A 74 11.26 -4.40 -7.83
C PRO A 74 10.92 -4.41 -9.31
N LYS A 75 11.28 -3.31 -9.98
CA LYS A 75 11.10 -3.08 -11.41
C LYS A 75 11.45 -4.33 -12.23
N GLU A 76 10.51 -4.75 -13.07
CA GLU A 76 10.70 -5.76 -14.12
C GLU A 76 11.18 -7.14 -13.65
N ALA A 77 11.16 -7.44 -12.35
CA ALA A 77 11.61 -8.71 -11.78
C ALA A 77 10.97 -9.95 -12.46
N PHE A 78 9.71 -9.81 -12.90
CA PHE A 78 8.97 -10.82 -13.65
C PHE A 78 8.39 -10.25 -14.95
N ALA A 79 9.08 -9.32 -15.63
CA ALA A 79 8.60 -8.77 -16.90
C ALA A 79 8.61 -9.83 -18.03
N ASN A 80 7.68 -9.71 -18.99
CA ASN A 80 7.54 -10.61 -20.13
C ASN A 80 7.37 -12.10 -19.75
N THR A 81 6.84 -12.38 -18.55
CA THR A 81 6.72 -13.73 -17.98
C THR A 81 5.31 -14.29 -18.19
N VAL A 82 5.18 -15.59 -18.38
CA VAL A 82 3.88 -16.28 -18.34
C VAL A 82 3.72 -16.92 -16.97
N ILE A 83 2.67 -16.58 -16.23
CA ILE A 83 2.40 -17.08 -14.89
C ILE A 83 0.99 -17.68 -14.84
N GLY A 84 0.89 -18.96 -14.48
CA GLY A 84 -0.42 -19.60 -14.30
C GLY A 84 -1.12 -19.08 -13.04
N GLU A 85 -0.45 -19.18 -11.90
CA GLU A 85 -0.98 -18.73 -10.61
C GLU A 85 0.09 -18.03 -9.78
N ILE A 86 -0.27 -16.93 -9.10
CA ILE A 86 0.53 -16.31 -8.04
C ILE A 86 -0.23 -16.39 -6.72
N ASP A 87 0.44 -16.86 -5.68
CA ASP A 87 -0.13 -17.04 -4.35
C ASP A 87 0.40 -16.01 -3.34
N PHE A 88 -0.46 -15.06 -2.95
CA PHE A 88 -0.19 -14.05 -1.92
C PHE A 88 -0.74 -14.44 -0.53
N SER A 89 -1.30 -15.64 -0.35
CA SER A 89 -1.93 -16.08 0.92
C SER A 89 -0.98 -16.11 2.12
N LYS A 90 0.34 -16.06 1.90
CA LYS A 90 1.36 -16.05 2.97
C LYS A 90 1.65 -14.65 3.53
N PHE A 91 1.20 -13.59 2.85
CA PHE A 91 1.34 -12.23 3.33
C PHE A 91 0.23 -11.89 4.32
N GLN A 92 0.52 -10.96 5.23
CA GLN A 92 -0.38 -10.60 6.31
C GLN A 92 -1.69 -10.07 5.74
N ASN A 93 -2.81 -10.53 6.31
CA ASN A 93 -4.07 -9.81 6.21
C ASN A 93 -4.03 -8.59 7.14
N GLY A 94 -4.90 -7.61 6.91
CA GLY A 94 -4.91 -6.40 7.74
C GLY A 94 -5.09 -6.70 9.24
N LYS A 95 -5.79 -7.78 9.61
CA LYS A 95 -5.95 -8.20 11.01
C LYS A 95 -4.63 -8.47 11.73
N GLU A 96 -3.72 -9.24 11.13
CA GLU A 96 -2.39 -9.51 11.71
C GLU A 96 -1.56 -8.23 11.87
N ILE A 97 -1.70 -7.30 10.91
CA ILE A 97 -1.02 -6.00 10.97
C ILE A 97 -1.56 -5.18 12.16
N PHE A 98 -2.87 -5.18 12.41
CA PHE A 98 -3.48 -4.49 13.55
C PHE A 98 -3.06 -5.03 14.91
N GLU A 99 -3.01 -6.35 15.05
CA GLU A 99 -2.63 -6.98 16.31
C GLU A 99 -1.15 -6.70 16.65
N LYS A 100 -0.26 -6.71 15.65
CA LYS A 100 1.14 -6.31 15.85
C LYS A 100 1.29 -4.82 16.18
N ASN A 101 0.60 -3.94 15.45
CA ASN A 101 0.70 -2.49 15.63
C ASN A 101 0.16 -2.04 17.00
N ARG A 102 -0.81 -2.74 17.58
CA ARG A 102 -1.30 -2.49 18.95
C ARG A 102 -0.25 -2.73 20.03
N VAL A 103 0.64 -3.71 19.84
CA VAL A 103 1.56 -4.18 20.89
C VAL A 103 2.93 -3.53 20.78
N GLN A 104 3.37 -3.17 19.58
CA GLN A 104 4.78 -2.83 19.34
C GLN A 104 5.06 -1.38 18.93
N ASN A 105 4.06 -0.56 18.58
CA ASN A 105 4.26 0.76 17.94
C ASN A 105 5.18 0.72 16.70
N HIS A 106 5.52 -0.46 16.19
CA HIS A 106 6.34 -0.64 15.01
C HIS A 106 5.43 -0.57 13.79
N LEU A 107 5.46 0.59 13.14
CA LEU A 107 4.81 0.78 11.85
C LEU A 107 5.26 -0.26 10.84
N PHE A 108 4.28 -0.80 10.10
CA PHE A 108 4.24 -1.13 8.67
C PHE A 108 5.57 -1.49 7.94
N SER A 109 6.54 -2.05 8.64
CA SER A 109 7.91 -2.28 8.16
C SER A 109 8.12 -3.68 7.55
N ASP A 110 7.07 -4.49 7.59
CA ASP A 110 7.00 -5.84 6.99
C ASP A 110 6.14 -5.86 5.71
N GLU A 111 5.91 -4.70 5.12
CA GLU A 111 5.08 -4.57 3.92
C GLU A 111 5.79 -5.07 2.67
N LEU A 112 5.02 -5.77 1.81
CA LEU A 112 5.50 -6.19 0.50
C LEU A 112 5.34 -5.03 -0.46
N PHE A 113 6.45 -4.46 -0.89
CA PHE A 113 6.48 -3.49 -1.99
C PHE A 113 6.43 -4.21 -3.35
N LEU A 114 5.41 -3.93 -4.15
CA LEU A 114 5.30 -4.33 -5.55
C LEU A 114 5.52 -3.12 -6.46
N HIS A 115 6.62 -3.10 -7.22
CA HIS A 115 6.83 -2.04 -8.20
C HIS A 115 5.80 -2.16 -9.33
N ARG A 116 5.21 -1.03 -9.77
CA ARG A 116 4.15 -1.00 -10.80
C ARG A 116 4.47 -1.78 -12.10
N THR A 117 5.75 -1.91 -12.44
CA THR A 117 6.24 -2.65 -13.62
C THR A 117 6.85 -4.02 -13.30
N ALA A 118 6.68 -4.55 -12.09
CA ALA A 118 7.21 -5.85 -11.67
C ALA A 118 6.76 -6.99 -12.61
N PHE A 119 5.54 -6.89 -13.14
CA PHE A 119 4.92 -7.84 -14.06
C PHE A 119 4.61 -7.22 -15.45
N LEU A 120 5.42 -6.26 -15.89
CA LEU A 120 5.24 -5.58 -17.18
C LEU A 120 5.18 -6.58 -18.34
N ASN A 121 4.13 -6.48 -19.17
CA ASN A 121 3.89 -7.36 -20.33
C ASN A 121 3.84 -8.86 -19.97
N SER A 122 3.55 -9.19 -18.71
CA SER A 122 3.44 -10.57 -18.24
C SER A 122 2.01 -11.05 -18.30
N THR A 123 1.81 -12.35 -18.51
CA THR A 123 0.48 -12.95 -18.50
C THR A 123 0.23 -13.68 -17.20
N ILE A 124 -0.79 -13.29 -16.44
CA ILE A 124 -1.12 -13.91 -15.15
C ILE A 124 -2.56 -14.41 -15.25
N LYS A 125 -2.78 -15.73 -15.07
CA LYS A 125 -4.14 -16.29 -15.19
C LYS A 125 -4.92 -16.20 -13.88
N LYS A 126 -4.27 -16.41 -12.75
CA LYS A 126 -4.93 -16.44 -11.44
C LYS A 126 -4.07 -15.79 -10.36
N VAL A 127 -4.72 -15.03 -9.50
CA VAL A 127 -4.12 -14.44 -8.29
C VAL A 127 -4.89 -14.91 -7.08
N VAL A 128 -4.19 -15.47 -6.10
CA VAL A 128 -4.79 -15.88 -4.81
C VAL A 128 -4.51 -14.78 -3.79
N ILE A 129 -5.58 -14.11 -3.37
CA ILE A 129 -5.57 -12.97 -2.44
C ILE A 129 -6.27 -13.43 -1.15
N PRO A 130 -5.65 -13.32 0.04
CA PRO A 130 -6.32 -13.62 1.31
C PRO A 130 -7.40 -12.58 1.63
N ASP A 131 -8.40 -12.94 2.44
CA ASP A 131 -9.39 -11.96 2.90
C ASP A 131 -8.69 -10.85 3.71
N GLY A 132 -9.08 -9.60 3.44
CA GLY A 132 -8.43 -8.42 4.00
C GLY A 132 -6.98 -8.22 3.57
N PHE A 133 -6.64 -8.63 2.34
CA PHE A 133 -5.35 -8.36 1.75
C PHE A 133 -5.10 -6.87 1.60
N PHE A 134 -4.05 -6.43 2.26
CA PHE A 134 -3.81 -5.02 2.51
C PHE A 134 -3.21 -4.26 1.32
N TYR A 135 -2.56 -4.98 0.40
CA TYR A 135 -1.82 -4.39 -0.73
C TYR A 135 -2.66 -4.34 -2.01
N HIS A 136 -3.98 -4.21 -1.88
CA HIS A 136 -4.91 -4.38 -2.98
C HIS A 136 -4.66 -3.38 -4.10
N LYS A 137 -4.51 -2.09 -3.78
CA LYS A 137 -4.26 -1.04 -4.78
C LYS A 137 -2.93 -1.23 -5.52
N GLN A 138 -1.84 -1.46 -4.78
CA GLN A 138 -0.53 -1.68 -5.39
C GLN A 138 -0.52 -2.95 -6.27
N LEU A 139 -1.21 -4.01 -5.85
CA LEU A 139 -1.40 -5.21 -6.64
C LEU A 139 -2.23 -4.90 -7.90
N TYR A 140 -3.34 -4.17 -7.79
CA TYR A 140 -4.16 -3.73 -8.92
C TYR A 140 -3.34 -2.93 -9.93
N GLU A 141 -2.56 -1.95 -9.46
CA GLU A 141 -1.68 -1.13 -10.31
C GLU A 141 -0.58 -1.94 -10.99
N CYS A 142 0.03 -2.89 -10.27
CA CYS A 142 1.01 -3.80 -10.87
C CYS A 142 0.38 -4.67 -11.97
N MET A 143 -0.90 -5.00 -11.81
CA MET A 143 -1.63 -5.84 -12.75
C MET A 143 -2.17 -5.04 -13.94
N LEU A 144 -2.32 -3.70 -13.82
CA LEU A 144 -2.62 -2.80 -14.94
C LEU A 144 -1.66 -2.96 -16.13
N TYR A 145 -0.39 -3.23 -15.83
CA TYR A 145 0.66 -3.41 -16.82
C TYR A 145 0.87 -4.88 -17.24
N SER A 146 0.07 -5.80 -16.69
CA SER A 146 0.04 -7.20 -17.07
C SER A 146 -1.05 -7.47 -18.10
N ILE A 147 -0.89 -8.53 -18.89
CA ILE A 147 -1.83 -8.94 -19.94
C ILE A 147 -2.48 -10.25 -19.50
N GLY A 148 -3.71 -10.28 -19.00
CA GLY A 148 -4.32 -11.57 -18.64
C GLY A 148 -5.57 -11.49 -17.78
N GLU A 149 -5.98 -12.65 -17.25
CA GLU A 149 -7.20 -12.83 -16.46
C GLU A 149 -7.00 -12.48 -14.97
N ALA A 150 -5.81 -12.04 -14.56
CA ALA A 150 -5.52 -11.60 -13.20
C ALA A 150 -6.48 -10.50 -12.72
N PHE A 151 -6.87 -9.58 -13.61
CA PHE A 151 -7.87 -8.57 -13.31
C PHE A 151 -9.20 -9.16 -12.86
N GLN A 152 -9.66 -10.25 -13.47
CA GLN A 152 -10.91 -10.88 -13.05
C GLN A 152 -10.79 -11.47 -11.64
N SER A 153 -9.63 -12.03 -11.28
CA SER A 153 -9.38 -12.52 -9.92
C SER A 153 -9.37 -11.39 -8.88
N ILE A 154 -8.83 -10.23 -9.24
CA ILE A 154 -8.82 -9.02 -8.40
C ILE A 154 -10.23 -8.40 -8.33
N TYR A 155 -10.93 -8.34 -9.45
CA TYR A 155 -12.31 -7.85 -9.52
C TYR A 155 -13.27 -8.72 -8.68
N ASN A 156 -13.11 -10.06 -8.68
CA ASN A 156 -13.89 -10.93 -7.81
C ASN A 156 -13.61 -10.69 -6.31
N PHE A 157 -12.46 -10.12 -5.94
CA PHE A 157 -12.22 -9.67 -4.57
C PHE A 157 -13.05 -8.43 -4.25
N HIS A 158 -13.21 -7.51 -5.21
CA HIS A 158 -14.11 -6.35 -5.07
C HIS A 158 -15.56 -6.77 -4.79
N GLU A 159 -16.04 -7.85 -5.41
CA GLU A 159 -17.41 -8.36 -5.15
C GLU A 159 -17.63 -8.85 -3.71
N LYS A 160 -16.56 -9.11 -2.95
CA LYS A 160 -16.66 -9.45 -1.52
C LYS A 160 -16.65 -8.23 -0.60
N LEU A 161 -16.37 -7.04 -1.13
CA LEU A 161 -16.34 -5.82 -0.34
C LEU A 161 -17.77 -5.36 -0.06
N THR A 162 -17.96 -4.83 1.15
CA THR A 162 -19.17 -4.11 1.49
C THR A 162 -19.09 -2.75 0.81
N MET A 163 -20.08 -2.45 -0.02
CA MET A 163 -20.25 -1.15 -0.64
C MET A 163 -21.21 -0.32 0.22
N ILE A 164 -20.76 0.87 0.63
CA ILE A 164 -21.60 1.88 1.26
C ILE A 164 -21.55 3.15 0.40
N GLU A 165 -22.72 3.70 0.13
CA GLU A 165 -22.90 4.98 -0.53
C GLU A 165 -23.37 6.02 0.49
N ASN A 166 -22.79 7.22 0.42
CA ASN A 166 -23.31 8.39 1.12
C ASN A 166 -23.12 9.65 0.25
N GLU A 167 -23.43 10.83 0.81
CA GLU A 167 -23.29 12.11 0.11
C GLU A 167 -21.87 12.40 -0.39
N SER A 168 -20.87 11.71 0.15
CA SER A 168 -19.49 11.83 -0.26
C SER A 168 -19.09 10.93 -1.41
N GLY A 169 -19.87 9.92 -1.76
CA GLY A 169 -19.49 8.96 -2.80
C GLY A 169 -19.72 7.52 -2.37
N ILE A 170 -19.03 6.62 -3.06
CA ILE A 170 -19.10 5.18 -2.86
C ILE A 170 -17.80 4.71 -2.18
N PHE A 171 -17.95 3.88 -1.16
CA PHE A 171 -16.87 3.34 -0.33
C PHE A 171 -16.90 1.83 -0.37
N TRP A 172 -15.75 1.20 -0.59
CA TRP A 172 -15.60 -0.27 -0.56
C TRP A 172 -14.67 -0.69 0.57
N PHE A 173 -15.21 -1.42 1.54
CA PHE A 173 -14.44 -1.93 2.67
C PHE A 173 -14.72 -3.42 2.92
N ASP A 174 -13.74 -4.11 3.48
CA ASP A 174 -13.87 -5.54 3.80
C ASP A 174 -14.53 -5.79 5.17
N ALA A 175 -14.75 -7.06 5.50
CA ALA A 175 -15.32 -7.47 6.79
C ALA A 175 -14.47 -7.10 8.03
N LEU A 176 -13.24 -6.61 7.85
CA LEU A 176 -12.38 -6.10 8.92
C LEU A 176 -12.49 -4.57 9.07
N GLY A 177 -13.27 -3.90 8.20
CA GLY A 177 -13.41 -2.45 8.18
C GLY A 177 -12.26 -1.74 7.49
N ILE A 178 -11.48 -2.43 6.64
CA ILE A 178 -10.42 -1.79 5.87
C ILE A 178 -11.05 -1.19 4.62
N LEU A 179 -10.96 0.14 4.47
CA LEU A 179 -11.36 0.85 3.27
C LEU A 179 -10.28 0.64 2.19
N HIS A 180 -10.66 -0.04 1.11
CA HIS A 180 -9.79 -0.34 -0.03
C HIS A 180 -9.93 0.68 -1.14
N ASP A 181 -11.13 1.24 -1.33
CA ASP A 181 -11.41 2.14 -2.45
C ASP A 181 -12.50 3.15 -2.12
N TYR A 182 -12.43 4.29 -2.81
CA TYR A 182 -13.40 5.38 -2.73
C TYR A 182 -13.59 6.01 -4.11
N GLN A 183 -14.85 6.15 -4.51
CA GLN A 183 -15.24 6.79 -5.76
C GLN A 183 -16.14 7.98 -5.46
N LEU A 184 -15.70 9.16 -5.88
CA LEU A 184 -16.50 10.37 -5.89
C LEU A 184 -17.54 10.29 -7.03
N PHE A 185 -18.77 10.73 -6.77
CA PHE A 185 -19.73 10.99 -7.84
C PHE A 185 -19.25 12.20 -8.65
N TYR A 186 -19.12 12.05 -9.97
CA TYR A 186 -18.80 13.19 -10.83
C TYR A 186 -19.80 14.32 -10.55
N SER A 187 -19.29 15.44 -10.02
CA SER A 187 -20.05 16.70 -10.08
C SER A 187 -20.09 17.10 -11.55
N ASP A 188 -21.30 17.28 -12.08
CA ASP A 188 -21.62 17.56 -13.49
C ASP A 188 -20.48 18.25 -14.29
N GLU A 189 -20.25 17.75 -15.51
CA GLU A 189 -19.21 18.22 -16.46
C GLU A 189 -19.26 19.72 -16.79
N GLU A 190 -20.27 20.46 -16.31
CA GLU A 190 -20.42 21.91 -16.50
C GLU A 190 -19.61 22.78 -15.53
N SER A 191 -19.04 22.21 -14.45
CA SER A 191 -18.21 23.00 -13.53
C SER A 191 -16.74 22.99 -13.97
N ASN A 192 -16.19 24.16 -14.26
CA ASN A 192 -14.77 24.40 -14.57
C ASN A 192 -13.85 24.19 -13.34
N SER A 193 -14.25 23.29 -12.43
CA SER A 193 -13.62 23.01 -11.15
C SER A 193 -12.96 21.62 -11.17
N ASN A 194 -11.89 21.45 -10.39
CA ASN A 194 -11.11 20.23 -10.33
C ASN A 194 -12.05 19.02 -10.05
N PRO A 195 -12.07 17.95 -10.88
CA PRO A 195 -13.04 16.84 -10.80
C PRO A 195 -12.97 16.02 -9.50
N HIS A 196 -12.04 16.34 -8.61
CA HIS A 196 -11.87 15.73 -7.30
C HIS A 196 -12.26 16.67 -6.15
N THR A 197 -13.15 17.64 -6.40
CA THR A 197 -13.61 18.59 -5.39
C THR A 197 -14.92 18.15 -4.76
N ILE A 198 -14.97 18.15 -3.43
CA ILE A 198 -16.15 17.83 -2.65
C ILE A 198 -16.36 18.84 -1.52
N ARG A 199 -17.63 19.13 -1.19
CA ARG A 199 -17.97 20.01 -0.06
C ARG A 199 -17.61 19.36 1.28
N ASN A 200 -18.13 18.17 1.54
CA ASN A 200 -17.94 17.42 2.79
C ASN A 200 -17.50 15.99 2.48
N LEU A 201 -16.46 15.52 3.16
CA LEU A 201 -16.04 14.12 3.12
C LEU A 201 -16.43 13.44 4.43
N ILE A 202 -17.42 12.56 4.37
CA ILE A 202 -17.93 11.77 5.49
C ILE A 202 -17.54 10.32 5.24
N ILE A 203 -16.55 9.84 6.00
CA ILE A 203 -16.12 8.45 5.90
C ILE A 203 -17.05 7.57 6.78
N PRO A 204 -17.63 6.48 6.25
CA PRO A 204 -18.60 5.66 6.98
C PRO A 204 -18.07 5.10 8.31
N GLU A 205 -18.95 4.99 9.30
CA GLU A 205 -18.65 4.26 10.53
C GLU A 205 -18.46 2.76 10.27
N GLY A 206 -17.59 2.13 11.05
CA GLY A 206 -17.11 0.77 10.82
C GLY A 206 -15.81 0.71 10.03
N VAL A 207 -15.42 1.80 9.35
CA VAL A 207 -14.07 1.94 8.77
C VAL A 207 -13.04 2.02 9.89
N THR A 208 -12.26 0.96 10.04
CA THR A 208 -11.16 0.88 11.00
C THR A 208 -9.84 1.33 10.40
N VAL A 209 -9.68 1.25 9.07
CA VAL A 209 -8.49 1.68 8.35
C VAL A 209 -8.79 2.30 7.00
N ILE A 210 -8.03 3.34 6.68
CA ILE A 210 -7.96 3.92 5.34
C ILE A 210 -6.61 3.53 4.72
N GLN A 211 -6.66 2.78 3.62
CA GLN A 211 -5.46 2.36 2.89
C GLN A 211 -4.77 3.50 2.15
N GLU A 212 -3.60 3.18 1.58
CA GLU A 212 -2.81 4.07 0.75
C GLU A 212 -3.63 4.64 -0.40
N GLU A 213 -3.54 5.96 -0.57
CA GLU A 213 -4.09 6.72 -1.69
C GLU A 213 -5.60 6.58 -1.94
N CYS A 214 -6.40 6.13 -0.97
CA CYS A 214 -7.87 6.09 -1.09
C CYS A 214 -8.45 7.48 -1.40
N PHE A 215 -7.86 8.54 -0.84
CA PHE A 215 -8.35 9.91 -1.01
C PHE A 215 -7.36 10.82 -1.75
N ARG A 216 -6.39 10.24 -2.47
CA ARG A 216 -5.33 11.01 -3.14
C ARG A 216 -5.91 12.05 -4.10
N GLY A 217 -5.42 13.28 -4.00
CA GLY A 217 -5.76 14.37 -4.93
C GLY A 217 -7.11 15.06 -4.65
N ILE A 218 -7.84 14.67 -3.60
CA ILE A 218 -9.16 15.24 -3.31
C ILE A 218 -9.05 16.62 -2.66
N THR A 219 -9.93 17.53 -3.07
CA THR A 219 -10.17 18.82 -2.43
C THR A 219 -11.45 18.76 -1.61
N VAL A 220 -11.35 18.87 -0.29
CA VAL A 220 -12.48 18.95 0.64
C VAL A 220 -12.65 20.41 1.09
N CYS A 221 -13.77 21.03 0.75
CA CYS A 221 -13.97 22.47 0.95
C CYS A 221 -14.31 22.86 2.40
N GLU A 222 -15.17 22.08 3.05
CA GLU A 222 -15.80 22.47 4.32
C GLU A 222 -15.46 21.52 5.46
N THR A 223 -15.88 20.26 5.41
CA THR A 223 -15.73 19.34 6.54
C THR A 223 -15.17 17.98 6.15
N LEU A 224 -14.25 17.46 6.97
CA LEU A 224 -13.76 16.09 6.92
C LEU A 224 -14.17 15.38 8.21
N HIS A 225 -15.05 14.39 8.10
CA HIS A 225 -15.47 13.54 9.21
C HIS A 225 -14.74 12.19 9.15
N LEU A 226 -13.75 12.02 10.03
CA LEU A 226 -13.13 10.73 10.29
C LEU A 226 -14.02 9.93 11.25
N PRO A 227 -14.24 8.62 11.02
CA PRO A 227 -15.13 7.83 11.85
C PRO A 227 -14.49 7.53 13.21
N SER A 228 -15.30 7.41 14.25
CA SER A 228 -14.84 7.11 15.61
C SER A 228 -14.17 5.74 15.73
N SER A 229 -14.51 4.83 14.82
CA SER A 229 -13.95 3.49 14.68
C SER A 229 -12.56 3.46 14.01
N LEU A 230 -12.09 4.58 13.42
CA LEU A 230 -10.83 4.66 12.70
C LEU A 230 -9.63 4.51 13.66
N LYS A 231 -8.75 3.56 13.33
CA LYS A 231 -7.56 3.23 14.12
C LYS A 231 -6.28 3.57 13.39
N VAL A 232 -6.26 3.47 12.06
CA VAL A 232 -5.08 3.73 11.23
C VAL A 232 -5.47 4.55 10.01
N LEU A 233 -4.70 5.61 9.75
CA LEU A 233 -4.79 6.41 8.54
C LEU A 233 -3.47 6.36 7.78
N GLY A 234 -3.49 5.70 6.62
CA GLY A 234 -2.28 5.43 5.84
C GLY A 234 -1.42 4.32 6.45
N SER A 235 -0.64 3.67 5.61
CA SER A 235 0.22 2.55 5.95
C SER A 235 1.37 2.47 4.95
N GLY A 236 2.41 1.71 5.25
CA GLY A 236 3.42 1.39 4.24
C GLY A 236 4.24 2.53 3.68
N HIS A 237 4.15 2.67 2.36
CA HIS A 237 4.90 3.58 1.49
C HIS A 237 4.02 4.68 0.87
N GLY A 238 2.71 4.64 1.08
CA GLY A 238 1.73 5.52 0.45
C GLY A 238 0.95 6.40 1.43
N CYS A 239 0.37 7.46 0.88
CA CYS A 239 -0.30 8.51 1.64
C CYS A 239 -1.82 8.32 1.54
N ALA A 240 -2.57 8.20 2.64
CA ALA A 240 -4.04 8.12 2.55
C ALA A 240 -4.65 9.39 1.94
N PHE A 241 -4.13 10.55 2.33
CA PHE A 241 -4.52 11.87 1.85
C PHE A 241 -3.33 12.61 1.24
N SER A 242 -2.62 12.02 0.27
CA SER A 242 -1.60 12.76 -0.50
C SER A 242 -2.22 13.74 -1.48
N ASP A 243 -1.53 14.85 -1.73
CA ASP A 243 -1.89 15.83 -2.75
C ASP A 243 -3.33 16.37 -2.55
N CYS A 244 -3.83 16.33 -1.32
CA CYS A 244 -5.17 16.77 -0.96
C CYS A 244 -5.20 18.24 -0.58
N VAL A 245 -6.37 18.85 -0.66
CA VAL A 245 -6.67 20.13 -0.01
C VAL A 245 -7.73 19.86 1.05
N LEU A 246 -7.38 20.03 2.32
CA LEU A 246 -8.21 19.66 3.46
C LEU A 246 -8.57 20.88 4.31
N PRO A 247 -9.78 20.89 4.92
CA PRO A 247 -10.20 21.94 5.84
C PRO A 247 -9.48 21.74 7.20
N ASP A 248 -10.17 21.99 8.30
CA ASP A 248 -9.64 21.70 9.62
C ASP A 248 -9.72 20.19 9.89
N VAL A 249 -8.61 19.61 10.34
CA VAL A 249 -8.46 18.18 10.59
C VAL A 249 -8.08 17.95 12.05
N ILE A 250 -8.84 17.11 12.74
CA ILE A 250 -8.56 16.72 14.13
C ILE A 250 -8.23 15.23 14.16
N ILE A 251 -7.02 14.90 14.58
CA ILE A 251 -6.55 13.53 14.78
C ILE A 251 -6.85 13.12 16.21
N ALA A 252 -7.71 12.10 16.36
CA ALA A 252 -8.07 11.54 17.66
C ALA A 252 -6.89 10.84 18.35
N ASP A 253 -6.89 10.81 19.69
CA ASP A 253 -5.78 10.29 20.50
C ASP A 253 -5.37 8.84 20.17
N SER A 254 -6.31 8.02 19.71
CA SER A 254 -6.11 6.61 19.36
C SER A 254 -5.75 6.36 17.90
N LEU A 255 -5.79 7.39 17.05
CA LEU A 255 -5.58 7.26 15.61
C LEU A 255 -4.07 7.25 15.30
N GLN A 256 -3.60 6.13 14.76
CA GLN A 256 -2.23 6.00 14.28
C GLN A 256 -2.12 6.54 12.85
N LEU A 257 -1.12 7.41 12.62
CA LEU A 257 -0.83 7.97 11.31
C LEU A 257 0.35 7.22 10.68
N GLY A 258 0.12 6.61 9.52
CA GLY A 258 1.11 5.95 8.69
C GLY A 258 2.18 6.87 8.08
N HIS A 259 3.08 6.30 7.28
CA HIS A 259 4.02 7.10 6.50
C HIS A 259 3.25 8.04 5.56
N TYR A 260 3.70 9.30 5.48
CA TYR A 260 3.15 10.29 4.57
C TYR A 260 1.61 10.46 4.59
N SER A 261 0.92 10.14 5.68
CA SER A 261 -0.55 10.23 5.81
C SER A 261 -1.19 11.47 5.15
N PHE A 262 -0.52 12.62 5.25
CA PHE A 262 -0.91 13.90 4.65
C PHE A 262 0.19 14.54 3.78
N GLY A 263 1.04 13.72 3.15
CA GLY A 263 2.18 14.20 2.35
C GLY A 263 1.75 15.10 1.18
N SER A 264 2.49 16.18 0.93
CA SER A 264 2.22 17.16 -0.13
C SER A 264 0.85 17.86 -0.09
N SER A 265 0.07 17.66 0.99
CA SER A 265 -1.28 18.19 1.10
C SER A 265 -1.32 19.62 1.63
N VAL A 266 -2.35 20.36 1.27
CA VAL A 266 -2.65 21.69 1.81
C VAL A 266 -3.70 21.54 2.90
N ILE A 267 -3.40 21.98 4.12
CA ILE A 267 -4.30 21.84 5.27
C ILE A 267 -4.52 23.19 5.93
N ARG A 268 -5.78 23.56 6.18
CA ARG A 268 -6.13 24.81 6.85
C ARG A 268 -5.69 24.79 8.32
N SER A 269 -6.09 23.78 9.06
CA SER A 269 -5.70 23.57 10.44
C SER A 269 -5.52 22.08 10.72
N LEU A 270 -4.44 21.70 11.38
CA LEU A 270 -4.20 20.32 11.78
C LEU A 270 -3.96 20.26 13.28
N CYS A 271 -4.82 19.56 14.00
CA CYS A 271 -4.65 19.26 15.42
C CYS A 271 -4.31 17.77 15.59
N ILE A 272 -3.10 17.49 16.08
CA ILE A 272 -2.68 16.13 16.42
C ILE A 272 -2.55 16.04 17.94
N LYS A 273 -3.51 15.35 18.57
CA LYS A 273 -3.56 15.25 20.04
C LYS A 273 -2.64 14.17 20.61
N ASN A 274 -2.41 13.09 19.86
CA ASN A 274 -1.47 12.01 20.17
C ASN A 274 -1.16 11.24 18.86
N GLY A 275 -0.16 10.37 18.85
CA GLY A 275 0.12 9.49 17.70
C GLY A 275 0.99 10.09 16.58
N PHE A 276 1.51 11.32 16.76
CA PHE A 276 2.55 11.85 15.89
C PHE A 276 3.84 11.05 16.07
N CYS A 277 4.46 10.62 14.99
CA CYS A 277 5.69 9.83 15.02
C CYS A 277 6.65 10.39 13.97
N ALA A 278 7.58 11.23 14.45
CA ALA A 278 8.50 12.03 13.63
C ALA A 278 9.22 11.22 12.53
N SER A 279 9.55 9.95 12.81
CA SER A 279 10.25 9.06 11.87
C SER A 279 9.46 8.73 10.59
N LEU A 280 8.15 9.01 10.58
CA LEU A 280 7.26 8.55 9.52
C LEU A 280 7.02 9.56 8.42
N ARG A 281 7.54 10.78 8.58
CA ARG A 281 7.36 11.84 7.58
C ARG A 281 5.89 12.06 7.22
N GLN A 282 4.98 11.90 8.20
CA GLN A 282 3.52 11.95 8.05
C GLN A 282 3.03 13.22 7.34
N LEU A 283 3.79 14.31 7.52
CA LEU A 283 3.49 15.65 7.01
C LEU A 283 4.52 16.14 5.98
N LYS A 284 5.28 15.24 5.35
CA LYS A 284 6.33 15.63 4.41
C LYS A 284 5.76 16.50 3.30
N ASP A 285 6.41 17.63 3.03
CA ASP A 285 6.03 18.58 1.98
C ASP A 285 4.60 19.14 2.13
N ALA A 286 3.93 18.90 3.27
CA ALA A 286 2.60 19.42 3.55
C ALA A 286 2.65 20.92 3.83
N LYS A 287 1.64 21.64 3.33
CA LYS A 287 1.47 23.09 3.48
C LYS A 287 0.36 23.33 4.49
N ILE A 288 0.73 23.53 5.74
CA ILE A 288 -0.21 23.63 6.86
C ILE A 288 -0.22 25.07 7.37
N LYS A 289 -1.39 25.73 7.37
CA LYS A 289 -1.48 27.10 7.88
C LYS A 289 -1.42 27.16 9.40
N LYS A 290 -2.21 26.30 10.07
CA LYS A 290 -2.24 26.20 11.54
C LYS A 290 -1.92 24.79 11.99
N LEU A 291 -0.93 24.63 12.86
CA LEU A 291 -0.50 23.32 13.35
C LEU A 291 -0.48 23.28 14.88
N TYR A 292 -1.34 22.46 15.47
CA TYR A 292 -1.41 22.23 16.90
C TYR A 292 -0.96 20.81 17.21
N LEU A 293 0.16 20.67 17.91
CA LEU A 293 0.73 19.37 18.25
C LEU A 293 0.71 19.18 19.76
N ARG A 294 0.12 18.07 20.19
CA ARG A 294 0.25 17.59 21.56
C ARG A 294 1.01 16.28 21.54
N THR A 295 2.10 16.23 22.31
CA THR A 295 2.95 15.03 22.40
C THR A 295 3.07 14.57 23.84
N ASN A 296 3.23 13.26 24.02
CA ASN A 296 3.60 12.67 25.31
C ASN A 296 5.13 12.72 25.55
N GLN A 297 5.89 13.17 24.55
CA GLN A 297 7.33 13.39 24.66
C GLN A 297 7.55 14.81 25.19
N GLY A 298 8.42 14.95 26.19
CA GLY A 298 8.74 16.23 26.84
C GLY A 298 9.48 17.23 25.96
N GLU A 299 9.92 16.81 24.78
CA GLU A 299 10.58 17.65 23.78
C GLU A 299 9.69 17.82 22.55
N LYS A 300 9.80 18.99 21.92
CA LYS A 300 9.11 19.28 20.66
C LYS A 300 9.57 18.27 19.59
N PRO A 301 8.65 17.54 18.94
CA PRO A 301 9.04 16.54 17.95
C PRO A 301 9.68 17.22 16.73
N GLU A 302 10.65 16.54 16.12
CA GLU A 302 11.16 16.95 14.82
C GLU A 302 10.06 16.75 13.77
N ILE A 303 9.68 17.83 13.08
CA ILE A 303 8.60 17.80 12.09
C ILE A 303 9.17 18.29 10.76
N HIS A 304 9.18 17.42 9.76
CA HIS A 304 9.59 17.76 8.39
C HIS A 304 8.43 18.37 7.62
N ILE A 305 8.16 19.66 7.87
CA ILE A 305 7.14 20.47 7.17
C ILE A 305 7.78 21.72 6.56
N ASP A 306 7.20 22.21 5.48
CA ASP A 306 7.65 23.44 4.83
C ASP A 306 7.16 24.65 5.64
N SER A 307 8.03 25.16 6.52
CA SER A 307 7.68 26.19 7.50
C SER A 307 7.23 27.51 6.90
N LYS A 308 7.48 27.77 5.60
CA LYS A 308 7.04 29.02 4.94
C LYS A 308 5.51 29.15 4.87
N TYR A 309 4.79 28.04 4.99
CA TYR A 309 3.33 28.00 4.89
C TYR A 309 2.62 28.05 6.25
N ILE A 310 3.38 28.01 7.34
CA ILE A 310 2.86 28.03 8.71
C ILE A 310 2.63 29.47 9.15
N GLU A 311 1.37 29.82 9.37
CA GLU A 311 0.94 31.08 9.96
C GLU A 311 0.90 30.99 11.50
N GLU A 312 0.55 29.81 12.03
CA GLU A 312 0.40 29.55 13.46
C GLU A 312 0.87 28.14 13.80
N MET A 313 1.72 27.99 14.83
CA MET A 313 2.10 26.67 15.32
C MET A 313 2.27 26.68 16.83
N GLU A 314 1.55 25.77 17.49
CA GLU A 314 1.62 25.55 18.93
C GLU A 314 1.99 24.11 19.22
N TRP A 315 2.80 23.92 20.27
CA TRP A 315 3.17 22.62 20.78
C TRP A 315 2.94 22.56 22.28
N PHE A 316 2.31 21.48 22.74
CA PHE A 316 2.02 21.23 24.15
C PHE A 316 2.54 19.85 24.55
N CYS A 317 3.33 19.79 25.62
CA CYS A 317 3.59 18.53 26.31
C CYS A 317 2.34 18.15 27.13
N LYS A 318 1.98 16.87 27.15
CA LYS A 318 0.99 16.36 28.10
C LYS A 318 1.64 16.35 29.49
N ASP A 319 1.06 17.09 30.44
CA ASP A 319 1.36 16.92 31.88
C ASP A 319 1.04 15.49 32.33
#